data_AF-A0A945VBB5-F1
#
_entry.id   AF-A0A945VBB5-F1
#
_cell.length_a   1.000
_cell.length_b   1.000
_cell.length_c   1.000
_cell.angle_alpha   90.00
_cell.angle_beta   90.00
_cell.angle_gamma   90.00
#
_symmetry.space_group_name_H-M   'P 1'
#
loop_
_entity.id
_entity.type
_entity.pdbx_description
1 polymer ?
#
loop_
_entity_poly.entity_id
_entity_poly.type
_entity_poly.pdbx_seq_one_letter_code
_entity_poly.pdbx_strand_id
1 'polypeptide(L)'
;YSGRRNEGGSAFRAGECALYTESSAGYAGIKKNAKFDFGIRHLPYWEGVQGAPQNTIIGGSSLWVLSGHSSKEYKGVAAFLNFLSSPVIQAAWHQNTGYLPATIVAGKKTKASGFYDSNPGTDIAGIQMTRKSTTALSKGLRLGSFDQIRGMIDEELEEVWSGKKTAKSALNSAVKRGNVLLRRFESSNR
;
A
#
# COMPACT_ATOMS: atom_id res chain seq x y z
N TYR A 1 7.80 -19.42 -4.28
CA TYR A 1 6.77 -18.62 -3.59
C TYR A 1 7.09 -18.65 -2.11
N SER A 2 7.20 -17.49 -1.43
CA SER A 2 7.70 -17.42 -0.05
C SER A 2 6.61 -17.19 1.01
N GLY A 3 5.35 -16.95 0.61
CA GLY A 3 4.24 -16.67 1.52
C GLY A 3 3.35 -15.51 1.07
N ARG A 4 2.26 -15.27 1.80
CA ARG A 4 1.20 -14.28 1.48
C ARG A 4 1.54 -12.86 1.94
N ARG A 5 2.48 -12.70 2.87
CA ARG A 5 2.84 -11.42 3.49
C ARG A 5 4.24 -11.01 3.02
N ASN A 6 5.05 -10.51 3.94
CA ASN A 6 6.39 -9.98 3.65
C ASN A 6 7.50 -11.03 3.82
N GLU A 7 7.17 -12.32 3.80
CA GLU A 7 8.14 -13.40 3.98
C GLU A 7 9.22 -13.40 2.87
N GLY A 8 8.90 -12.89 1.67
CA GLY A 8 9.88 -12.71 0.60
C GLY A 8 11.00 -11.70 0.91
N GLY A 9 10.81 -10.84 1.91
CA GLY A 9 11.79 -9.81 2.26
C GLY A 9 13.08 -10.35 2.88
N SER A 10 13.06 -11.52 3.52
CA SER A 10 14.29 -12.15 4.03
C SER A 10 15.20 -12.59 2.89
N ALA A 11 14.65 -13.23 1.85
CA ALA A 11 15.38 -13.67 0.66
C ALA A 11 16.04 -12.47 -0.05
N PHE A 12 15.32 -11.35 -0.22
CA PHE A 12 15.92 -10.14 -0.80
C PHE A 12 17.08 -9.62 0.05
N ARG A 13 16.87 -9.46 1.36
CA ARG A 13 17.91 -8.95 2.27
C ARG A 13 19.14 -9.87 2.35
N ALA A 14 18.96 -11.17 2.13
CA ALA A 14 20.03 -12.17 2.06
C ALA A 14 20.77 -12.20 0.71
N GLY A 15 20.28 -11.47 -0.30
CA GLY A 15 20.86 -11.46 -1.66
C GLY A 15 20.42 -12.66 -2.51
N GLU A 16 19.40 -13.40 -2.11
CA GLU A 16 18.90 -14.58 -2.82
C GLU A 16 17.99 -14.22 -4.00
N CYS A 17 17.43 -13.00 -4.03
CA CYS A 17 16.67 -12.50 -5.17
C CYS A 17 17.13 -11.10 -5.61
N ALA A 18 17.21 -10.89 -6.93
CA ALA A 18 17.64 -9.62 -7.51
C ALA A 18 16.54 -8.55 -7.49
N LEU A 19 15.28 -8.96 -7.49
CA LEU A 19 14.11 -8.07 -7.53
C LEU A 19 13.11 -8.48 -6.44
N TYR A 20 12.55 -7.48 -5.76
CA TYR A 20 11.53 -7.68 -4.75
C TYR A 20 10.54 -6.50 -4.70
N THR A 21 9.25 -6.78 -4.70
CA THR A 21 8.19 -5.79 -4.52
C THR A 21 7.72 -5.78 -3.06
N GLU A 22 7.86 -4.65 -2.39
CA GLU A 22 7.60 -4.49 -0.95
C GLU A 22 6.85 -3.18 -0.68
N SER A 23 6.26 -3.07 0.49
CA SER A 23 5.81 -1.81 1.07
C SER A 23 6.92 -0.76 1.03
N SER A 24 6.57 0.50 0.73
CA SER A 24 7.50 1.62 0.83
C SER A 24 8.14 1.75 2.23
N ALA A 25 7.37 1.45 3.27
CA ALA A 25 7.86 1.41 4.65
C ALA A 25 8.93 0.33 4.91
N GLY A 26 9.04 -0.67 4.02
CA GLY A 26 10.07 -1.71 4.09
C GLY A 26 11.49 -1.20 3.83
N TYR A 27 11.66 0.02 3.31
CA TYR A 27 12.96 0.64 3.04
C TYR A 27 13.91 0.59 4.25
N ALA A 28 13.44 0.98 5.43
CA ALA A 28 14.28 1.00 6.64
C ALA A 28 14.78 -0.42 6.99
N GLY A 29 13.92 -1.43 6.82
CA GLY A 29 14.27 -2.83 7.02
C GLY A 29 15.27 -3.35 5.99
N ILE A 30 15.15 -2.95 4.72
CA ILE A 30 16.12 -3.33 3.68
C ILE A 30 17.46 -2.63 3.92
N LYS A 31 17.47 -1.29 4.08
CA LYS A 31 18.68 -0.48 4.31
C LYS A 31 19.51 -0.97 5.50
N LYS A 32 18.85 -1.40 6.58
CA LYS A 32 19.54 -1.89 7.78
C LYS A 32 20.25 -3.24 7.55
N ASN A 33 19.67 -4.11 6.73
CA ASN A 33 20.01 -5.53 6.72
C ASN A 33 20.70 -6.01 5.44
N ALA A 34 20.40 -5.41 4.28
CA ALA A 34 21.06 -5.76 3.02
C ALA A 34 22.55 -5.43 3.10
N LYS A 35 23.40 -6.35 2.60
CA LYS A 35 24.87 -6.21 2.55
C LYS A 35 25.39 -5.93 1.13
N PHE A 36 24.51 -5.41 0.29
CA PHE A 36 24.75 -5.09 -1.11
C PHE A 36 24.04 -3.77 -1.45
N ASP A 37 24.51 -3.11 -2.51
CA ASP A 37 23.85 -1.91 -3.02
C ASP A 37 22.52 -2.27 -3.67
N PHE A 38 21.45 -1.55 -3.29
CA PHE A 38 20.13 -1.76 -3.84
C PHE A 38 19.54 -0.45 -4.38
N GLY A 39 18.70 -0.58 -5.38
CA GLY A 39 17.94 0.53 -5.95
C GLY A 39 16.44 0.34 -5.73
N ILE A 40 15.72 1.47 -5.60
CA ILE A 40 14.26 1.49 -5.61
C ILE A 40 13.81 1.95 -7.00
N ARG A 41 12.76 1.32 -7.54
CA ARG A 41 12.17 1.65 -8.84
C ARG A 41 10.65 1.62 -8.74
N HIS A 42 9.99 2.25 -9.71
CA HIS A 42 8.56 2.10 -9.88
C HIS A 42 8.21 0.63 -10.14
N LEU A 43 7.01 0.22 -9.72
CA LEU A 43 6.41 -1.05 -10.11
C LEU A 43 6.40 -1.14 -11.65
N PRO A 44 6.75 -2.31 -12.20
CA PRO A 44 6.60 -2.56 -13.63
C PRO A 44 5.12 -2.48 -14.00
N TYR A 45 4.84 -2.18 -15.27
CA TYR A 45 3.51 -2.18 -15.84
C TYR A 45 3.51 -2.96 -17.15
N TRP A 46 2.34 -3.43 -17.56
CA TRP A 46 2.18 -4.11 -18.84
C TRP A 46 1.96 -3.08 -19.96
N GLU A 47 2.85 -3.05 -20.95
CA GLU A 47 2.80 -2.09 -22.07
C GLU A 47 1.51 -2.20 -22.89
N GLY A 48 0.96 -3.41 -23.02
CA GLY A 48 -0.30 -3.64 -23.73
C GLY A 48 -1.55 -3.08 -23.05
N VAL A 49 -1.44 -2.52 -21.84
CA VAL A 49 -2.56 -1.83 -21.18
C VAL A 49 -2.58 -0.37 -21.61
N GLN A 50 -3.55 0.00 -22.44
CA GLN A 50 -3.74 1.37 -22.89
C GLN A 50 -3.84 2.33 -21.69
N GLY A 51 -3.03 3.39 -21.70
CA GLY A 51 -2.99 4.38 -20.63
C GLY A 51 -2.17 3.98 -19.41
N ALA A 52 -1.48 2.84 -19.40
CA ALA A 52 -0.51 2.50 -18.37
C ALA A 52 0.78 3.35 -18.46
N PRO A 53 1.55 3.48 -17.37
CA PRO A 53 1.14 3.15 -16.01
C PRO A 53 0.12 4.18 -15.49
N GLN A 54 -0.82 3.72 -14.68
CA GLN A 54 -1.71 4.56 -13.87
C GLN A 54 -1.10 4.79 -12.47
N ASN A 55 -1.70 5.63 -11.64
CA ASN A 55 -1.40 5.74 -10.21
C ASN A 55 -1.56 4.38 -9.50
N THR A 56 -0.76 4.15 -8.47
CA THR A 56 -1.01 3.06 -7.52
C THR A 56 -2.02 3.46 -6.44
N ILE A 57 -2.50 2.49 -5.68
CA ILE A 57 -3.37 2.71 -4.51
C ILE A 57 -2.56 2.55 -3.21
N ILE A 58 -3.06 3.16 -2.13
CA ILE A 58 -2.44 3.10 -0.81
C ILE A 58 -2.82 1.80 -0.07
N GLY A 59 -1.91 1.32 0.78
CA GLY A 59 -2.19 0.31 1.80
C GLY A 59 -2.24 0.93 3.20
N GLY A 60 -1.80 0.19 4.22
CA GLY A 60 -1.72 0.70 5.59
C GLY A 60 -3.08 0.88 6.26
N SER A 61 -3.20 1.91 7.11
CA SER A 61 -4.36 2.13 7.98
C SER A 61 -4.78 3.60 7.96
N SER A 62 -6.02 3.85 8.37
CA SER A 62 -6.56 5.19 8.64
C SER A 62 -7.09 5.27 10.08
N LEU A 63 -7.13 6.48 10.63
CA LEU A 63 -7.75 6.73 11.93
C LEU A 63 -9.24 7.05 11.73
N TRP A 64 -10.11 6.38 12.50
CA TRP A 64 -11.56 6.60 12.50
C TRP A 64 -12.01 7.15 13.85
N VAL A 65 -12.97 8.07 13.83
CA VAL A 65 -13.58 8.63 15.03
C VAL A 65 -14.92 7.94 15.26
N LEU A 66 -15.09 7.34 16.44
CA LEU A 66 -16.33 6.64 16.80
C LEU A 66 -17.44 7.64 17.16
N SER A 67 -18.69 7.21 17.01
CA SER A 67 -19.86 7.98 17.46
C SER A 67 -20.09 7.80 18.98
N GLY A 68 -20.99 8.60 19.56
CA GLY A 68 -21.41 8.46 20.97
C GLY A 68 -20.60 9.27 21.99
N HIS A 69 -19.70 10.14 21.54
CA HIS A 69 -18.90 11.00 22.42
C HIS A 69 -19.44 12.44 22.53
N SER A 70 -19.01 13.16 23.56
CA SER A 70 -19.37 14.56 23.80
C SER A 70 -18.69 15.53 22.83
N SER A 71 -19.27 16.72 22.65
CA SER A 71 -18.66 17.80 21.84
C SER A 71 -17.26 18.19 22.31
N LYS A 72 -16.98 18.10 23.62
CA LYS A 72 -15.66 18.38 24.19
C LYS A 72 -14.63 17.34 23.75
N GLU A 73 -14.99 16.06 23.76
CA GLU A 73 -14.12 14.98 23.28
C GLU A 73 -13.87 15.10 21.78
N TYR A 74 -14.90 15.34 20.97
CA TYR A 74 -14.70 15.57 19.53
C TYR A 74 -13.80 16.76 19.23
N LYS A 75 -13.87 17.84 20.02
CA LYS A 75 -12.93 18.97 19.89
C LYS A 75 -11.49 18.54 20.17
N GLY A 76 -11.27 17.69 21.18
CA GLY A 76 -9.96 17.10 21.48
C GLY A 76 -9.45 16.19 20.35
N VAL A 77 -10.29 15.29 19.84
CA VAL A 77 -9.95 14.41 18.71
C VAL A 77 -9.61 15.22 17.46
N ALA A 78 -10.39 16.27 17.14
CA ALA A 78 -10.10 17.15 16.02
C ALA A 78 -8.74 17.87 16.17
N ALA A 79 -8.42 18.37 17.38
CA ALA A 79 -7.13 18.97 17.66
C ALA A 79 -5.97 17.96 17.48
N PHE A 80 -6.16 16.71 17.92
CA PHE A 80 -5.17 15.65 17.76
C PHE A 80 -4.95 15.26 16.29
N LEU A 81 -6.02 15.06 15.51
CA LEU A 81 -5.91 14.75 14.08
C LEU A 81 -5.27 15.92 13.30
N ASN A 82 -5.56 17.16 13.68
CA ASN A 82 -4.92 18.34 13.11
C ASN A 82 -3.42 18.39 13.42
N PHE A 83 -3.02 18.10 14.67
CA PHE A 83 -1.62 17.98 15.06
C PHE A 83 -0.90 16.90 14.22
N LEU A 84 -1.48 15.70 14.14
CA LEU A 84 -0.91 14.59 13.36
C LEU A 84 -0.79 14.93 11.88
N SER A 85 -1.71 15.72 11.33
CA SER A 85 -1.74 16.11 9.91
C SER A 85 -0.84 17.31 9.60
N SER A 86 -0.25 17.94 10.62
CA SER A 86 0.62 19.11 10.43
C SER A 86 1.85 18.74 9.57
N PRO A 87 2.37 19.65 8.74
CA PRO A 87 3.49 19.35 7.85
C PRO A 87 4.75 18.83 8.54
N VAL A 88 5.04 19.33 9.74
CA VAL A 88 6.21 18.90 10.53
C VAL A 88 6.03 17.46 11.01
N ILE A 89 4.88 17.13 11.59
CA ILE A 89 4.61 15.79 12.12
C ILE A 89 4.50 14.77 10.99
N GLN A 90 3.82 15.09 9.88
CA GLN A 90 3.74 14.20 8.73
C GLN A 90 5.10 13.97 8.05
N ALA A 91 5.93 15.01 7.93
CA ALA A 91 7.28 14.85 7.38
C ALA A 91 8.13 13.95 8.31
N ALA A 92 8.11 14.19 9.62
CA ALA A 92 8.81 13.36 10.58
C ALA A 92 8.33 11.91 10.56
N TRP A 93 7.00 11.68 10.51
CA TRP A 93 6.42 10.35 10.39
C TRP A 93 6.93 9.63 9.14
N HIS A 94 6.87 10.29 7.98
CA HIS A 94 7.36 9.74 6.73
C HIS A 94 8.84 9.37 6.80
N GLN A 95 9.68 10.28 7.31
CA GLN A 95 11.13 10.09 7.39
C GLN A 95 11.52 8.96 8.35
N ASN A 96 10.82 8.85 9.48
CA ASN A 96 11.13 7.87 10.53
C ASN A 96 10.58 6.47 10.24
N THR A 97 9.52 6.35 9.44
CA THR A 97 8.80 5.08 9.25
C THR A 97 8.83 4.55 7.83
N GLY A 98 9.14 5.40 6.85
CA GLY A 98 9.03 5.08 5.42
C GLY A 98 7.60 5.05 4.88
N TYR A 99 6.57 5.26 5.72
CA TYR A 99 5.20 5.49 5.22
C TYR A 99 5.15 6.78 4.40
N LEU A 100 4.19 6.87 3.49
CA LEU A 100 4.01 8.08 2.70
C LEU A 100 3.50 9.25 3.55
N PRO A 101 3.95 10.48 3.27
CA PRO A 101 3.38 11.65 3.91
C PRO A 101 1.94 11.84 3.42
N ALA A 102 0.98 12.03 4.34
CA ALA A 102 -0.43 12.14 3.97
C ALA A 102 -0.77 13.43 3.19
N THR A 103 0.14 14.41 3.15
CA THR A 103 -0.09 15.70 2.48
C THR A 103 1.06 16.06 1.54
N ILE A 104 0.72 16.76 0.44
CA ILE A 104 1.70 17.30 -0.52
C ILE A 104 2.68 18.26 0.17
N VAL A 105 2.20 19.05 1.13
CA VAL A 105 3.03 20.01 1.87
C VAL A 105 4.11 19.29 2.70
N ALA A 106 3.76 18.18 3.35
CA ALA A 106 4.74 17.36 4.08
C ALA A 106 5.75 16.67 3.16
N GLY A 107 5.32 16.22 1.97
CA GLY A 107 6.23 15.71 0.93
C GLY A 107 7.22 16.77 0.44
N LYS A 108 6.74 17.99 0.14
CA LYS A 108 7.60 19.13 -0.23
C LYS A 108 8.56 19.50 0.89
N LYS A 109 8.10 19.50 2.15
CA LYS A 109 8.94 19.75 3.31
C LYS A 109 10.05 18.71 3.46
N THR A 110 9.74 17.43 3.24
CA THR A 110 10.73 16.35 3.27
C THR A 110 11.77 16.49 2.16
N LYS A 111 11.34 16.89 0.95
CA LYS A 111 12.28 17.22 -0.13
C LYS A 111 13.18 18.39 0.24
N ALA A 112 12.61 19.48 0.75
CA ALA A 112 13.35 20.68 1.11
C ALA A 112 14.35 20.46 2.26
N SER A 113 14.17 19.42 3.09
CA SER A 113 15.14 19.05 4.12
C SER A 113 16.31 18.21 3.62
N GLY A 114 16.42 17.92 2.32
CA GLY A 114 17.47 17.08 1.75
C GLY A 114 17.34 15.58 2.08
N PHE A 115 16.18 15.15 2.61
CA PHE A 115 15.99 13.76 3.05
C PHE A 115 16.09 12.77 1.90
N TYR A 116 15.50 13.09 0.74
CA TYR A 116 15.52 12.23 -0.43
C TYR A 116 16.91 12.10 -1.06
N ASP A 117 17.73 13.14 -0.98
CA ASP A 117 19.12 13.08 -1.45
C ASP A 117 19.97 12.18 -0.54
N SER A 118 19.73 12.26 0.78
CA SER A 118 20.38 11.39 1.77
C SER A 118 19.81 9.96 1.83
N ASN A 119 18.62 9.75 1.26
CA ASN A 119 17.91 8.47 1.22
C ASN A 119 17.33 8.21 -0.18
N PRO A 120 18.21 7.96 -1.18
CA PRO A 120 17.78 7.86 -2.57
C PRO A 120 16.65 6.85 -2.79
N GLY A 121 15.63 7.26 -3.54
CA GLY A 121 14.49 6.44 -3.92
C GLY A 121 13.33 6.40 -2.92
N THR A 122 13.45 7.03 -1.74
CA THR A 122 12.35 7.08 -0.75
C THR A 122 11.18 8.00 -1.17
N ASP A 123 11.34 8.76 -2.25
CA ASP A 123 10.30 9.56 -2.91
C ASP A 123 9.52 8.79 -3.99
N ILE A 124 10.05 7.67 -4.50
CA ILE A 124 9.49 6.92 -5.63
C ILE A 124 8.06 6.47 -5.39
N ALA A 125 7.73 6.04 -4.16
CA ALA A 125 6.37 5.64 -3.81
C ALA A 125 5.39 6.81 -3.88
N GLY A 126 5.81 8.01 -3.44
CA GLY A 126 5.00 9.22 -3.54
C GLY A 126 4.80 9.66 -4.99
N ILE A 127 5.87 9.61 -5.79
CA ILE A 127 5.80 9.88 -7.24
C ILE A 127 4.86 8.88 -7.92
N GLN A 128 4.97 7.59 -7.60
CA GLN A 128 4.14 6.55 -8.20
C GLN A 128 2.64 6.71 -7.87
N MET A 129 2.32 7.12 -6.65
CA MET A 129 0.93 7.40 -6.25
C MET A 129 0.35 8.64 -6.91
N THR A 130 1.18 9.62 -7.28
CA THR A 130 0.74 10.92 -7.79
C THR A 130 1.03 11.13 -9.28
N ARG A 131 1.56 10.12 -9.97
CA ARG A 131 2.04 10.23 -11.35
C ARG A 131 0.98 10.60 -12.39
N LYS A 132 -0.29 10.32 -12.10
CA LYS A 132 -1.45 10.63 -12.94
C LYS A 132 -2.65 10.94 -12.05
N SER A 133 -3.57 11.73 -12.56
CA SER A 133 -4.86 11.98 -11.90
C SER A 133 -5.64 10.68 -11.74
N THR A 134 -6.20 10.46 -10.55
CA THR A 134 -7.02 9.28 -10.27
C THR A 134 -8.30 9.27 -11.12
N THR A 135 -8.70 8.12 -11.62
CA THR A 135 -10.02 7.89 -12.21
C THR A 135 -11.01 7.45 -11.12
N ALA A 136 -12.29 7.27 -11.47
CA ALA A 136 -13.27 6.69 -10.55
C ALA A 136 -12.84 5.32 -9.99
N LEU A 137 -12.07 4.54 -10.75
CA LEU A 137 -11.67 3.18 -10.43
C LEU A 137 -10.24 3.06 -9.87
N SER A 138 -9.47 4.15 -9.78
CA SER A 138 -8.08 4.12 -9.30
C SER A 138 -7.84 4.87 -7.99
N LYS A 139 -8.89 5.33 -7.30
CA LYS A 139 -8.78 6.00 -5.98
C LYS A 139 -8.43 5.03 -4.83
N GLY A 140 -8.70 3.75 -5.01
CA GLY A 140 -8.59 2.73 -3.97
C GLY A 140 -9.64 1.64 -4.15
N LEU A 141 -9.61 0.64 -3.27
CA LEU A 141 -10.62 -0.42 -3.20
C LEU A 141 -11.52 -0.17 -2.01
N ARG A 142 -12.84 -0.23 -2.22
CA ARG A 142 -13.86 -0.10 -1.17
C ARG A 142 -14.85 -1.23 -1.30
N LEU A 143 -14.51 -2.35 -0.67
CA LEU A 143 -15.29 -3.58 -0.71
C LEU A 143 -15.58 -4.01 0.73
N GLY A 144 -16.83 -4.39 1.00
CA GLY A 144 -17.17 -5.07 2.24
C GLY A 144 -16.55 -6.46 2.28
N SER A 145 -16.17 -6.93 3.46
CA SER A 145 -15.48 -8.22 3.65
C SER A 145 -14.16 -8.35 2.85
N PHE A 146 -13.47 -7.23 2.61
CA PHE A 146 -12.27 -7.23 1.77
C PHE A 146 -11.14 -8.11 2.29
N ASP A 147 -10.96 -8.23 3.62
CA ASP A 147 -9.92 -9.09 4.19
C ASP A 147 -10.14 -10.57 3.82
N GLN A 148 -11.39 -11.04 3.90
CA GLN A 148 -11.74 -12.39 3.47
C GLN A 148 -11.59 -12.55 1.95
N ILE A 149 -12.02 -11.56 1.16
CA ILE A 149 -11.85 -11.57 -0.30
C ILE A 149 -10.37 -11.66 -0.66
N ARG A 150 -9.50 -10.91 0.02
CA ARG A 150 -8.05 -10.96 -0.18
C ARG A 150 -7.47 -12.34 0.12
N GLY A 151 -7.90 -12.97 1.22
CA GLY A 151 -7.52 -14.36 1.53
C GLY A 151 -7.92 -15.34 0.43
N MET A 152 -9.11 -15.18 -0.17
CA MET A 152 -9.53 -15.98 -1.32
C MET A 152 -8.68 -15.73 -2.55
N ILE A 153 -8.30 -14.48 -2.83
CA ILE A 153 -7.39 -14.15 -3.93
C ILE A 153 -6.03 -14.82 -3.72
N ASP A 154 -5.49 -14.75 -2.50
CA ASP A 154 -4.19 -15.36 -2.17
C ASP A 154 -4.22 -16.89 -2.37
N GLU A 155 -5.26 -17.58 -1.89
CA GLU A 155 -5.45 -19.02 -2.09
C GLU A 155 -5.51 -19.40 -3.58
N GLU A 156 -6.27 -18.64 -4.38
CA GLU A 156 -6.41 -18.93 -5.81
C GLU A 156 -5.10 -18.69 -6.56
N LEU A 157 -4.31 -17.68 -6.16
CA LEU A 157 -2.98 -17.44 -6.72
C LEU A 157 -1.98 -18.53 -6.33
N GLU A 158 -2.01 -19.04 -5.09
CA GLU A 158 -1.17 -20.17 -4.65
C GLU A 158 -1.41 -21.44 -5.49
N GLU A 159 -2.64 -21.68 -5.89
CA GLU A 159 -3.00 -22.78 -6.80
C GLU A 159 -2.46 -22.57 -8.23
N VAL A 160 -2.23 -21.32 -8.65
CA VAL A 160 -1.51 -21.01 -9.90
C VAL A 160 -0.02 -21.30 -9.74
N TRP A 161 0.60 -20.85 -8.65
CA TRP A 161 2.04 -21.03 -8.41
C TRP A 161 2.43 -22.50 -8.23
N SER A 162 1.53 -23.32 -7.70
CA SER A 162 1.71 -24.78 -7.58
C SER A 162 1.31 -25.56 -8.83
N GLY A 163 0.91 -24.88 -9.91
CA GLY A 163 0.58 -25.50 -11.20
C GLY A 163 -0.77 -26.24 -11.23
N LYS A 164 -1.59 -26.14 -10.19
CA LYS A 164 -2.89 -26.83 -10.09
C LYS A 164 -4.01 -26.12 -10.86
N LYS A 165 -3.91 -24.79 -11.02
CA LYS A 165 -4.87 -23.98 -11.78
C LYS A 165 -4.16 -23.13 -12.83
N THR A 166 -4.83 -22.92 -13.96
CA THR A 166 -4.44 -21.83 -14.87
C THR A 166 -4.78 -20.48 -14.25
N ALA A 167 -4.06 -19.43 -14.62
CA ALA A 167 -4.33 -18.07 -14.14
C ALA A 167 -5.79 -17.64 -14.37
N LYS A 168 -6.35 -17.94 -15.55
CA LYS A 168 -7.75 -17.64 -15.88
C LYS A 168 -8.73 -18.37 -14.97
N SER A 169 -8.49 -19.66 -14.70
CA SER A 169 -9.36 -20.46 -13.83
C SER A 169 -9.35 -19.95 -12.39
N ALA A 170 -8.17 -19.68 -11.84
CA ALA A 170 -7.99 -19.13 -10.50
C ALA A 170 -8.67 -17.76 -10.32
N LEU A 171 -8.46 -16.83 -11.26
CA LEU A 171 -9.07 -15.50 -11.20
C LEU A 171 -10.60 -15.57 -11.31
N ASN A 172 -11.14 -16.43 -12.19
CA ASN A 172 -12.59 -16.64 -12.27
C ASN A 172 -13.17 -17.22 -10.97
N SER A 173 -12.45 -18.15 -10.33
CA SER A 173 -12.84 -18.70 -9.03
C SER A 173 -12.83 -17.62 -7.94
N ALA A 174 -11.77 -16.82 -7.85
CA ALA A 174 -11.67 -15.70 -6.91
C ALA A 174 -12.84 -14.72 -7.07
N VAL A 175 -13.19 -14.35 -8.31
CA VAL A 175 -14.36 -13.50 -8.60
C VAL A 175 -15.66 -14.14 -8.12
N LYS A 176 -15.88 -15.42 -8.45
CA LYS A 176 -17.09 -16.15 -8.03
C LYS A 176 -17.23 -16.18 -6.52
N ARG A 177 -16.16 -16.54 -5.79
CA ARG A 177 -16.13 -16.64 -4.32
C ARG A 177 -16.27 -15.26 -3.66
N GLY A 178 -15.55 -14.27 -4.16
CA GLY A 178 -15.60 -12.90 -3.65
C GLY A 178 -16.98 -12.25 -3.82
N ASN A 179 -17.63 -12.46 -4.96
CA ASN A 179 -18.98 -11.91 -5.21
C ASN A 179 -20.03 -12.41 -4.23
N VAL A 180 -19.91 -13.64 -3.72
CA VAL A 180 -20.80 -14.16 -2.66
C VAL A 180 -20.65 -13.32 -1.39
N LEU A 181 -19.42 -12.99 -0.99
CA LEU A 181 -19.17 -12.14 0.17
C LEU A 181 -19.67 -10.71 -0.04
N LEU A 182 -19.49 -10.16 -1.24
CA LEU A 182 -20.00 -8.82 -1.57
C LEU A 182 -21.54 -8.76 -1.47
N ARG A 183 -22.25 -9.77 -1.99
CA ARG A 183 -23.71 -9.86 -1.86
C ARG A 183 -24.16 -10.02 -0.41
N ARG A 184 -23.46 -10.86 0.37
CA ARG A 184 -23.73 -11.00 1.80
C ARG A 184 -23.54 -9.69 2.55
N PHE A 185 -22.44 -9.00 2.31
CA PHE A 185 -22.17 -7.69 2.91
C PHE A 185 -23.25 -6.67 2.54
N GLU A 186 -23.64 -6.61 1.27
CA GLU A 186 -24.74 -5.76 0.82
C GLU A 186 -26.04 -6.06 1.58
N SER A 187 -26.43 -7.33 1.70
CA SER A 187 -27.65 -7.72 2.42
C SER A 187 -27.62 -7.39 3.91
N SER A 188 -26.46 -7.45 4.56
CA SER A 188 -26.31 -7.15 6.00
C SER A 188 -26.24 -5.66 6.33
N ASN A 189 -26.10 -4.79 5.33
CA ASN A 189 -25.98 -3.33 5.51
C ASN A 189 -27.06 -2.55 4.74
N ARG A 190 -28.16 -3.24 4.37
CA ARG A 190 -29.40 -2.61 3.93
C ARG A 190 -30.29 -2.28 5.11
#